data_AF-B3NJQ8-F1
#
_entry.id   AF-B3NJQ8-F1
#
_cell.length_a   1.000
_cell.length_b   1.000
_cell.length_c   1.000
_cell.angle_alpha   90.00
_cell.angle_beta   90.00
_cell.angle_gamma   90.00
#
_symmetry.space_group_name_H-M   'P 1'
#
loop_
_entity.id
_entity.type
_entity.pdbx_description
1 polymer ?
#
loop_
_entity_poly.entity_id
_entity_poly.type
_entity_poly.pdbx_seq_one_letter_code
_entity_poly.pdbx_strand_id
1 'polypeptide(L)'
;MEDSEAAFKRHESVGPQVKLAYEEAINKIFADLSGSDLQAWDAIYQEHENSALDTESIVDRTRSLMTKVVVEMNRCFFDSNDVANKLQTLEMLKEHFDAYEGKEWNFYTAAPDELTRPLRMRYLDFSLEFMEQQLASQAKELEIAMAKSNAHRERLQNIHDERLKLSAIMEQQLSQYDKVKPDLIKNNE
;
A
#
# COMPACT_ATOMS: atom_id res chain seq x y z
N MET A 1 8.34 -2.77 17.02
CA MET A 1 7.32 -3.29 16.10
C MET A 1 7.73 -4.72 15.85
N GLU A 2 6.97 -5.68 16.36
CA GLU A 2 7.25 -7.08 16.07
C GLU A 2 7.17 -7.27 14.56
N ASP A 3 8.12 -8.00 13.97
CA ASP A 3 8.17 -8.21 12.53
C ASP A 3 6.87 -8.90 12.10
N SER A 4 6.08 -8.23 11.27
CA SER A 4 4.81 -8.74 10.76
C SER A 4 4.97 -10.12 10.12
N GLU A 5 6.15 -10.40 9.57
CA GLU A 5 6.47 -11.71 8.99
C GLU A 5 6.60 -12.80 10.08
N ALA A 6 7.18 -12.47 11.23
CA ALA A 6 7.31 -13.39 12.35
C ALA A 6 5.93 -13.69 12.98
N ALA A 7 5.09 -12.67 13.16
CA ALA A 7 3.73 -12.82 13.66
C ALA A 7 2.88 -13.66 12.70
N PHE A 8 3.01 -13.45 11.38
CA PHE A 8 2.36 -14.28 10.38
C PHE A 8 2.79 -15.74 10.50
N LYS A 9 4.09 -16.04 10.53
CA LYS A 9 4.62 -17.42 10.61
C LYS A 9 4.16 -18.19 11.85
N ARG A 10 3.87 -17.52 12.98
CA ARG A 10 3.33 -18.18 14.19
C ARG A 10 2.01 -18.91 13.92
N HIS A 11 1.19 -18.39 13.01
CA HIS A 11 -0.18 -18.85 12.74
C HIS A 11 -0.28 -19.77 11.50
N GLU A 12 0.85 -20.21 10.93
CA GLU A 12 0.89 -21.02 9.70
C GLU A 12 0.13 -22.35 9.83
N SER A 13 0.04 -22.89 11.05
CA SER A 13 -0.64 -24.16 11.32
C SER A 13 -2.18 -24.08 11.30
N VAL A 14 -2.76 -22.88 11.38
CA VAL A 14 -4.22 -22.69 11.51
C VAL A 14 -4.95 -23.14 10.26
N GLY A 15 -4.46 -22.76 9.08
CA GLY A 15 -5.05 -23.17 7.79
C GLY A 15 -5.17 -24.69 7.65
N PRO A 16 -4.06 -25.45 7.81
CA PRO A 16 -4.08 -26.92 7.80
C PRO A 16 -5.00 -27.54 8.87
N GLN A 17 -5.00 -27.02 10.10
CA GLN A 17 -5.86 -27.53 11.18
C GLN A 17 -7.34 -27.39 10.85
N VAL A 18 -7.76 -26.21 10.37
CA VAL A 18 -9.15 -25.98 9.98
C VAL A 18 -9.52 -26.85 8.79
N LYS A 19 -8.65 -26.98 7.77
CA LYS A 19 -8.89 -27.87 6.62
C LYS A 19 -9.11 -29.31 7.07
N LEU A 20 -8.29 -29.82 7.99
CA LEU A 20 -8.43 -31.17 8.56
C LEU A 20 -9.76 -31.33 9.30
N ALA A 21 -10.14 -30.36 10.14
CA ALA A 21 -11.41 -30.40 10.86
C ALA A 21 -12.63 -30.46 9.92
N TYR A 22 -12.58 -29.75 8.79
CA TYR A 22 -13.61 -29.87 7.75
C TYR A 22 -13.60 -31.24 7.08
N GLU A 23 -12.44 -31.80 6.73
CA GLU A 23 -12.34 -33.14 6.14
C GLU A 23 -12.89 -34.22 7.09
N GLU A 24 -12.60 -34.12 8.39
CA GLU A 24 -13.15 -35.02 9.42
C GLU A 24 -14.67 -34.89 9.58
N ALA A 25 -15.20 -33.67 9.52
CA ALA A 25 -16.62 -33.42 9.55
C ALA A 25 -17.31 -34.03 8.32
N ILE A 26 -16.73 -33.85 7.13
CA ILE A 26 -17.27 -34.37 5.86
C ILE A 26 -17.35 -35.89 5.87
N ASN A 27 -16.35 -36.57 6.42
CA ASN A 27 -16.35 -38.04 6.55
C ASN A 27 -17.51 -38.58 7.40
N LYS A 28 -18.13 -37.74 8.24
CA LYS A 28 -19.26 -38.11 9.10
C LYS A 28 -20.62 -37.70 8.53
N ILE A 29 -20.68 -36.83 7.50
CA ILE A 29 -21.94 -36.29 6.96
C ILE A 29 -22.90 -37.40 6.51
N PHE A 30 -22.37 -38.46 5.90
CA PHE A 30 -23.16 -39.56 5.34
C PHE A 30 -23.07 -40.85 6.17
N ALA A 31 -22.57 -40.78 7.40
CA ALA A 31 -22.41 -41.96 8.27
C ALA A 31 -23.76 -42.59 8.64
N ASP A 32 -24.82 -41.78 8.74
CA ASP A 32 -26.16 -42.23 9.12
C ASP A 32 -26.91 -42.94 7.97
N LEU A 33 -26.46 -42.79 6.72
CA LEU A 33 -27.06 -43.46 5.58
C LEU A 33 -26.81 -44.97 5.69
N SER A 34 -27.85 -45.80 5.66
CA SER A 34 -27.77 -47.25 5.88
C SER A 34 -28.67 -48.02 4.92
N GLY A 35 -28.43 -49.33 4.75
CA GLY A 35 -29.32 -50.19 3.95
C GLY A 35 -30.78 -50.16 4.41
N SER A 36 -31.04 -49.78 5.67
CA SER A 36 -32.41 -49.65 6.19
C SER A 36 -33.22 -48.55 5.48
N ASP A 37 -32.55 -47.51 4.99
CA ASP A 37 -33.18 -46.41 4.24
C ASP A 37 -33.75 -46.87 2.89
N LEU A 38 -33.31 -48.03 2.39
CA LEU A 38 -33.76 -48.62 1.13
C LEU A 38 -34.72 -49.81 1.31
N GLN A 39 -35.16 -50.11 2.54
CA GLN A 39 -36.04 -51.26 2.81
C GLN A 39 -37.35 -51.24 2.00
N ALA A 40 -37.98 -50.07 1.87
CA ALA A 40 -39.20 -49.93 1.07
C ALA A 40 -38.98 -50.27 -0.40
N TRP A 41 -37.79 -49.98 -0.93
CA TRP A 41 -37.41 -50.26 -2.31
C TRP A 41 -37.09 -51.74 -2.52
N ASP A 42 -36.39 -52.37 -1.58
CA ASP A 42 -36.14 -53.81 -1.62
C ASP A 42 -37.46 -54.61 -1.61
N ALA A 43 -38.43 -54.20 -0.77
CA ALA A 43 -39.75 -54.83 -0.73
C ALA A 43 -40.50 -54.77 -2.07
N ILE A 44 -40.48 -53.63 -2.75
CA ILE A 44 -41.10 -53.45 -4.08
C ILE A 44 -40.36 -54.29 -5.13
N TYR A 45 -39.03 -54.32 -5.06
CA TYR A 45 -38.20 -55.06 -6.03
C TYR A 45 -38.42 -56.58 -5.94
N GLN A 46 -38.51 -57.10 -4.71
CA GLN A 46 -38.84 -58.49 -4.44
C GLN A 46 -40.20 -58.90 -5.01
N GLU A 47 -41.22 -58.05 -4.87
CA GLU A 47 -42.58 -58.32 -5.36
C GLU A 47 -42.65 -58.44 -6.89
N HIS A 48 -41.85 -57.65 -7.62
CA HIS A 48 -41.90 -57.58 -9.08
C HIS A 48 -40.87 -58.46 -9.79
N GLU A 49 -39.67 -58.64 -9.24
CA GLU A 49 -38.56 -59.33 -9.91
C GLU A 49 -38.13 -60.65 -9.23
N ASN A 50 -38.78 -61.06 -8.12
CA ASN A 50 -38.39 -62.24 -7.33
C ASN A 50 -36.89 -62.27 -6.98
N SER A 51 -36.28 -61.10 -6.77
CA SER A 51 -34.86 -60.93 -6.48
C SER A 51 -34.65 -59.90 -5.37
N ALA A 52 -33.56 -60.07 -4.61
CA ALA A 52 -33.17 -59.14 -3.56
C ALA A 52 -32.30 -58.01 -4.12
N LEU A 53 -32.56 -56.79 -3.64
CA LEU A 53 -31.71 -55.65 -3.89
C LEU A 53 -30.54 -55.67 -2.90
N ASP A 54 -29.31 -55.53 -3.40
CA ASP A 54 -28.12 -55.37 -2.54
C ASP A 54 -28.05 -53.93 -1.99
N THR A 55 -28.91 -53.65 -1.01
CA THR A 55 -29.07 -52.32 -0.41
C THR A 55 -27.79 -51.82 0.23
N GLU A 56 -26.99 -52.71 0.82
CA GLU A 56 -25.75 -52.35 1.52
C GLU A 56 -24.68 -51.87 0.54
N SER A 57 -24.47 -52.60 -0.56
CA SER A 57 -23.53 -52.19 -1.62
C SER A 57 -23.94 -50.87 -2.29
N ILE A 58 -25.25 -50.66 -2.53
CA ILE A 58 -25.76 -49.41 -3.09
C ILE A 58 -25.51 -48.24 -2.14
N VAL A 59 -25.80 -48.41 -0.86
CA VAL A 59 -25.60 -47.38 0.16
C VAL A 59 -24.13 -47.09 0.35
N ASP A 60 -23.27 -48.10 0.45
CA ASP A 60 -21.82 -47.94 0.60
C ASP A 60 -21.21 -47.19 -0.60
N ARG A 61 -21.62 -47.56 -1.82
CA ARG A 61 -21.18 -46.89 -3.04
C ARG A 61 -21.65 -45.44 -3.07
N THR A 62 -22.90 -45.19 -2.70
CA THR A 62 -23.48 -43.84 -2.64
C THR A 62 -22.74 -43.00 -1.61
N ARG A 63 -22.56 -43.52 -0.39
CA ARG A 63 -21.83 -42.87 0.71
C ARG A 63 -20.41 -42.51 0.27
N SER A 64 -19.68 -43.46 -0.29
CA SER A 64 -18.31 -43.25 -0.78
C SER A 64 -18.23 -42.16 -1.86
N LEU A 65 -19.15 -42.21 -2.85
CA LEU A 65 -19.19 -41.21 -3.92
C LEU A 65 -19.52 -39.82 -3.40
N MET A 66 -20.56 -39.70 -2.56
CA MET A 66 -20.98 -38.41 -2.01
C MET A 66 -19.91 -37.80 -1.11
N THR A 67 -19.32 -38.59 -0.20
CA THR A 67 -18.19 -38.15 0.63
C THR A 67 -17.04 -37.64 -0.25
N LYS A 68 -16.65 -38.41 -1.28
CA LYS A 68 -15.57 -38.03 -2.19
C LYS A 68 -15.85 -36.69 -2.88
N VAL A 69 -17.06 -36.51 -3.42
CA VAL A 69 -17.45 -35.25 -4.09
C VAL A 69 -17.36 -34.07 -3.13
N VAL A 70 -17.87 -34.20 -1.90
CA VAL A 70 -17.84 -33.11 -0.92
C VAL A 70 -16.41 -32.81 -0.46
N VAL A 71 -15.56 -33.82 -0.27
CA VAL A 71 -14.13 -33.63 0.04
C VAL A 71 -13.42 -32.86 -1.09
N GLU A 72 -13.65 -33.24 -2.35
CA GLU A 72 -13.06 -32.56 -3.51
C GLU A 72 -13.56 -31.11 -3.61
N MET A 73 -14.86 -30.86 -3.41
CA MET A 73 -15.42 -29.51 -3.38
C MET A 73 -14.80 -28.66 -2.26
N ASN A 74 -14.64 -29.23 -1.06
CA ASN A 74 -14.01 -28.54 0.07
C ASN A 74 -12.55 -28.18 -0.24
N ARG A 75 -11.77 -29.12 -0.81
CA ARG A 75 -10.39 -28.86 -1.21
C ARG A 75 -10.30 -27.73 -2.24
N CYS A 76 -11.13 -27.78 -3.28
CA CYS A 76 -11.22 -26.72 -4.28
C CYS A 76 -11.59 -25.37 -3.66
N PHE A 77 -12.50 -25.33 -2.68
CA PHE A 77 -12.85 -24.10 -1.98
C PHE A 77 -11.67 -23.51 -1.21
N PHE A 78 -10.95 -24.34 -0.43
CA PHE A 78 -9.77 -23.91 0.32
C PHE A 78 -8.69 -23.35 -0.59
N ASP A 79 -8.39 -24.06 -1.68
CA ASP A 79 -7.29 -23.72 -2.58
C ASP A 79 -7.65 -22.52 -3.47
N SER A 80 -8.88 -22.45 -4.00
CA SER A 80 -9.31 -21.35 -4.89
C SER A 80 -9.49 -20.02 -4.17
N ASN A 81 -9.84 -20.04 -2.88
CA ASN A 81 -10.10 -18.84 -2.10
C ASN A 81 -8.93 -18.43 -1.21
N ASP A 82 -7.82 -19.15 -1.26
CA ASP A 82 -6.64 -18.94 -0.42
C ASP A 82 -7.01 -18.84 1.07
N VAL A 83 -7.84 -19.78 1.51
CA VAL A 83 -8.45 -19.76 2.85
C VAL A 83 -7.38 -19.86 3.95
N ALA A 84 -6.33 -20.64 3.71
CA ALA A 84 -5.24 -20.81 4.66
C ALA A 84 -4.54 -19.48 4.99
N ASN A 85 -4.14 -18.72 3.97
CA ASN A 85 -3.49 -17.42 4.17
C ASN A 85 -4.45 -16.41 4.80
N LYS A 86 -5.74 -16.42 4.42
CA LYS A 86 -6.74 -15.54 5.03
C LYS A 86 -6.94 -15.81 6.52
N LEU A 87 -7.04 -17.08 6.92
CA LEU A 87 -7.16 -17.47 8.32
C LEU A 87 -5.92 -17.06 9.11
N GLN A 88 -4.73 -17.34 8.57
CA GLN A 88 -3.47 -16.93 9.17
C GLN A 88 -3.36 -15.41 9.34
N THR A 89 -3.77 -14.65 8.32
CA THR A 89 -3.82 -13.18 8.36
C THR A 89 -4.80 -12.70 9.42
N LEU A 90 -5.96 -13.33 9.55
CA LEU A 90 -6.96 -12.97 10.55
C LEU A 90 -6.44 -13.20 11.98
N GLU A 91 -5.77 -14.32 12.25
CA GLU A 91 -5.18 -14.57 13.57
C GLU A 91 -4.05 -13.58 13.89
N MET A 92 -3.20 -13.27 12.90
CA MET A 92 -2.17 -12.23 13.06
C MET A 92 -2.80 -10.86 13.34
N LEU A 93 -3.86 -10.47 12.63
CA LEU A 93 -4.55 -9.20 12.85
C LEU A 93 -5.23 -9.16 14.22
N LYS A 94 -5.83 -10.27 14.65
CA LYS A 94 -6.42 -10.40 15.98
C LYS A 94 -5.38 -10.17 17.07
N GLU A 95 -4.21 -10.82 16.97
CA GLU A 95 -3.10 -10.62 17.88
C GLU A 95 -2.60 -9.16 17.86
N HIS A 96 -2.47 -8.58 16.67
CA HIS A 96 -1.99 -7.20 16.52
C HIS A 96 -2.91 -6.15 17.15
N PHE A 97 -4.23 -6.41 17.11
CA PHE A 97 -5.26 -5.49 17.60
C PHE A 97 -5.91 -5.94 18.91
N ASP A 98 -5.31 -6.89 19.63
CA ASP A 98 -5.82 -7.45 20.90
C ASP A 98 -6.15 -6.36 21.94
N ALA A 99 -5.32 -5.31 22.01
CA ALA A 99 -5.54 -4.15 22.89
C ALA A 99 -6.82 -3.32 22.59
N TYR A 100 -7.53 -3.63 21.50
CA TYR A 100 -8.77 -2.98 21.11
C TYR A 100 -10.00 -3.89 21.24
N GLU A 101 -9.84 -5.10 21.78
CA GLU A 101 -10.95 -6.01 22.06
C GLU A 101 -11.97 -5.35 23.02
N GLY A 102 -13.26 -5.58 22.78
CA GLY A 102 -14.35 -5.08 23.62
C GLY A 102 -14.68 -3.59 23.47
N LYS A 103 -13.99 -2.84 22.60
CA LYS A 103 -14.37 -1.45 22.29
C LYS A 103 -15.63 -1.41 21.43
N GLU A 104 -16.52 -0.46 21.68
CA GLU A 104 -17.67 -0.21 20.82
C GLU A 104 -17.21 0.45 19.52
N TRP A 105 -17.11 -0.35 18.47
CA TRP A 105 -16.88 0.13 17.12
C TRP A 105 -18.24 0.45 16.50
N ASN A 106 -18.56 1.73 16.32
CA ASN A 106 -19.80 2.21 15.69
C ASN A 106 -19.86 1.92 14.17
N PHE A 107 -19.28 0.81 13.70
CA PHE A 107 -19.12 0.53 12.27
C PHE A 107 -20.45 0.44 11.51
N TYR A 108 -21.49 -0.11 12.17
CA TYR A 108 -22.81 -0.30 11.57
C TYR A 108 -23.76 0.88 11.77
N THR A 109 -23.43 1.82 12.67
CA THR A 109 -24.31 2.93 13.09
C THR A 109 -23.78 4.29 12.67
N ALA A 110 -22.47 4.45 12.51
CA ALA A 110 -21.85 5.69 12.09
C ALA A 110 -22.05 5.95 10.60
N ALA A 111 -22.19 7.23 10.25
CA ALA A 111 -22.29 7.62 8.86
C ALA A 111 -20.92 7.43 8.13
N PRO A 112 -20.92 7.21 6.80
CA PRO A 112 -19.69 6.96 6.04
C PRO A 112 -18.62 8.06 6.18
N ASP A 113 -19.04 9.31 6.36
CA ASP A 113 -18.15 10.45 6.58
C ASP A 113 -17.45 10.37 7.94
N GLU A 114 -18.13 9.95 9.00
CA GLU A 114 -17.54 9.74 10.31
C GLU A 114 -16.52 8.59 10.29
N LEU A 115 -16.86 7.47 9.65
CA LEU A 115 -15.97 6.31 9.51
C LEU A 115 -14.68 6.65 8.74
N THR A 116 -14.78 7.49 7.71
CA THR A 116 -13.64 7.87 6.86
C THR A 116 -12.89 9.10 7.38
N ARG A 117 -13.41 9.80 8.40
CA ARG A 117 -12.79 11.02 8.93
C ARG A 117 -11.34 10.83 9.36
N PRO A 118 -10.95 9.77 10.10
CA PRO A 118 -9.56 9.57 10.50
C PRO A 118 -8.60 9.44 9.29
N LEU A 119 -9.03 8.75 8.23
CA LEU A 119 -8.25 8.60 7.00
C LEU A 119 -8.07 9.94 6.28
N ARG A 120 -9.15 10.73 6.19
CA ARG A 120 -9.11 12.06 5.57
C ARG A 120 -8.21 13.02 6.35
N MET A 121 -8.29 13.01 7.68
CA MET A 121 -7.40 13.81 8.53
C MET A 121 -5.93 13.44 8.30
N ARG A 122 -5.61 12.14 8.32
CA ARG A 122 -4.24 11.68 8.07
C ARG A 122 -3.71 12.07 6.69
N TYR A 123 -4.57 12.06 5.67
CA TYR A 123 -4.21 12.53 4.34
C TYR A 123 -3.91 14.04 4.32
N LEU A 124 -4.70 14.84 5.03
CA LEU A 124 -4.43 16.27 5.19
C LEU A 124 -3.10 16.52 5.91
N ASP A 125 -2.79 15.75 6.96
CA ASP A 125 -1.52 15.85 7.67
C ASP A 125 -0.33 15.61 6.73
N PHE A 126 -0.38 14.56 5.91
CA PHE A 126 0.65 14.31 4.90
C PHE A 126 0.77 15.45 3.87
N SER A 127 -0.35 16.02 3.46
CA SER A 127 -0.35 17.16 2.53
C SER A 127 0.28 18.40 3.17
N LEU A 128 0.05 18.64 4.46
CA LEU A 128 0.64 19.75 5.20
C LEU A 128 2.16 19.56 5.31
N GLU A 129 2.62 18.39 5.73
CA GLU A 129 4.05 18.08 5.82
C GLU A 129 4.77 18.29 4.48
N PHE A 130 4.16 17.85 3.38
CA PHE A 130 4.69 18.07 2.05
C PHE A 130 4.81 19.56 1.69
N MET A 131 3.75 20.34 1.95
CA MET A 131 3.76 21.78 1.70
C MET A 131 4.80 22.52 2.54
N GLU A 132 4.99 22.13 3.80
CA GLU A 132 6.01 22.68 4.69
C GLU A 132 7.43 22.43 4.15
N GLN A 133 7.71 21.21 3.69
CA GLN A 133 8.99 20.89 3.06
C GLN A 133 9.22 21.69 1.78
N GLN A 134 8.19 21.87 0.96
CA GLN A 134 8.28 22.66 -0.26
C GLN A 134 8.56 24.13 0.03
N LEU A 135 7.87 24.71 1.02
CA LEU A 135 8.11 26.08 1.47
C LEU A 135 9.52 26.27 2.01
N ALA A 136 10.03 25.32 2.79
CA ALA A 136 11.41 25.35 3.29
C ALA A 136 12.44 25.33 2.15
N SER A 137 12.21 24.51 1.11
CA SER A 137 13.06 24.48 -0.08
C SER A 137 13.05 25.82 -0.83
N GLN A 138 11.85 26.38 -1.07
CA GLN A 138 11.70 27.67 -1.75
C GLN A 138 12.34 28.83 -0.98
N ALA A 139 12.22 28.84 0.35
CA ALA A 139 12.87 29.83 1.19
C ALA A 139 14.39 29.83 1.02
N LYS A 140 15.00 28.63 0.97
CA LYS A 140 16.43 28.46 0.74
C LYS A 140 16.86 28.90 -0.67
N GLU A 141 16.08 28.58 -1.69
CA GLU A 141 16.34 29.03 -3.06
C GLU A 141 16.30 30.56 -3.17
N LEU A 142 15.32 31.18 -2.50
CA LEU A 142 15.17 32.63 -2.46
C LEU A 142 16.34 33.30 -1.74
N GLU A 143 16.80 32.74 -0.61
CA GLU A 143 17.99 33.20 0.09
C GLU A 143 19.23 33.20 -0.84
N ILE A 144 19.44 32.10 -1.56
CA ILE A 144 20.55 32.00 -2.53
C ILE A 144 20.41 33.04 -3.65
N ALA A 145 19.20 33.22 -4.18
CA ALA A 145 18.94 34.20 -5.23
C ALA A 145 19.18 35.64 -4.76
N MET A 146 18.77 35.97 -3.53
CA MET A 146 19.02 37.27 -2.90
C MET A 146 20.52 37.53 -2.72
N ALA A 147 21.27 36.55 -2.20
CA ALA A 147 22.71 36.67 -2.04
C ALA A 147 23.42 36.94 -3.38
N LYS A 148 23.03 36.21 -4.44
CA LYS A 148 23.53 36.46 -5.80
C LYS A 148 23.19 37.86 -6.30
N SER A 149 21.94 38.31 -6.10
CA SER A 149 21.51 39.65 -6.51
C SER A 149 22.34 40.75 -5.85
N ASN A 150 22.59 40.65 -4.55
CA ASN A 150 23.41 41.60 -3.81
C ASN A 150 24.85 41.63 -4.34
N ALA A 151 25.47 40.47 -4.54
CA ALA A 151 26.81 40.39 -5.11
C ALA A 151 26.89 40.99 -6.53
N HIS A 152 25.84 40.84 -7.35
CA HIS A 152 25.78 41.48 -8.66
C HIS A 152 25.65 43.01 -8.58
N ARG A 153 24.86 43.53 -7.63
CA ARG A 153 24.74 44.99 -7.41
C ARG A 153 26.08 45.59 -6.99
N GLU A 154 26.79 44.95 -6.06
CA GLU A 154 28.12 45.40 -5.64
C GLU A 154 29.11 45.44 -6.81
N ARG A 155 29.13 44.40 -7.65
CA ARG A 155 29.97 44.38 -8.85
C ARG A 155 29.63 45.52 -9.81
N LEU A 156 28.35 45.77 -10.06
CA LEU A 156 27.92 46.86 -10.93
C LEU A 156 28.32 48.23 -10.38
N GLN A 157 28.22 48.41 -9.06
CA GLN A 157 28.67 49.64 -8.40
C GLN A 157 30.18 49.84 -8.54
N ASN A 158 30.98 48.79 -8.31
CA ASN A 158 32.43 48.86 -8.49
C ASN A 158 32.81 49.21 -9.93
N ILE A 159 32.18 48.58 -10.92
CA ILE A 159 32.41 48.90 -12.35
C ILE A 159 32.03 50.34 -12.66
N HIS A 160 30.93 50.84 -12.08
CA HIS A 160 30.50 52.23 -12.26
C HIS A 160 31.53 53.21 -11.69
N ASP A 161 32.03 52.95 -10.48
CA ASP A 161 33.03 53.79 -9.82
C ASP A 161 34.36 53.78 -10.58
N GLU A 162 34.80 52.63 -11.09
CA GLU A 162 35.97 52.52 -11.96
C GLU A 162 35.79 53.31 -13.26
N ARG A 163 34.61 53.23 -13.89
CA ARG A 163 34.30 54.00 -15.09
C ARG A 163 34.40 55.50 -14.82
N LEU A 164 33.84 55.98 -13.70
CA LEU A 164 33.90 57.40 -13.33
C LEU A 164 35.36 57.86 -13.13
N LYS A 165 36.18 57.06 -12.45
CA LYS A 165 37.61 57.36 -12.28
C LYS A 165 38.34 57.43 -13.61
N LEU A 166 38.13 56.45 -14.50
CA LEU A 166 38.75 56.42 -15.82
C LEU A 166 38.32 57.61 -16.69
N SER A 167 37.02 57.96 -16.67
CA SER A 167 36.52 59.15 -17.37
C SER A 167 37.19 60.43 -16.88
N ALA A 168 37.33 60.61 -15.56
CA ALA A 168 38.02 61.78 -15.01
C ALA A 168 39.51 61.83 -15.41
N ILE A 169 40.20 60.69 -15.41
CA ILE A 169 41.60 60.59 -15.86
C ILE A 169 41.71 60.95 -17.34
N MET A 170 40.83 60.42 -18.19
CA MET A 170 40.81 60.74 -19.62
C MET A 170 40.56 62.22 -19.88
N GLU A 171 39.60 62.83 -19.20
CA GLU A 171 39.34 64.29 -19.29
C GLU A 171 40.56 65.10 -18.88
N GLN A 172 41.25 64.70 -17.81
CA GLN A 172 42.48 65.36 -17.38
C GLN A 172 43.61 65.23 -18.42
N GLN A 173 43.79 64.04 -19.00
CA GLN A 173 44.79 63.79 -20.04
C GLN A 173 44.49 64.56 -21.33
N LEU A 174 43.22 64.61 -21.76
CA LEU A 174 42.79 65.41 -22.90
C LEU A 174 43.06 66.89 -22.67
N SER A 175 42.73 67.41 -21.48
CA SER A 175 43.05 68.80 -21.12
C SER A 175 44.55 69.09 -21.12
N GLN A 176 45.38 68.15 -20.65
CA GLN A 176 46.84 68.28 -20.71
C GLN A 176 47.35 68.23 -22.15
N TYR A 177 46.84 67.32 -22.98
CA TYR A 177 47.19 67.23 -24.38
C TYR A 177 46.83 68.52 -25.12
N ASP A 178 45.64 69.07 -24.93
CA ASP A 178 45.21 70.32 -25.55
C ASP A 178 46.10 71.52 -25.17
N LYS A 179 46.69 71.50 -23.97
CA LYS A 179 47.66 72.52 -23.51
C LYS A 179 49.02 72.40 -24.19
N VAL A 180 49.49 71.18 -24.46
CA VAL A 180 50.84 70.90 -24.99
C VAL A 180 50.84 70.80 -26.53
N LYS A 181 49.68 70.51 -27.13
CA LYS A 181 49.45 70.43 -28.58
C LYS A 181 49.99 71.63 -29.38
N PRO A 182 49.85 72.90 -28.95
CA PRO A 182 50.39 74.05 -29.69
C PRO A 182 51.91 74.03 -29.78
N ASP A 183 52.61 73.58 -28.73
CA ASP A 183 54.07 73.53 -28.67
C ASP A 183 54.63 72.32 -29.43
N LEU A 184 53.88 71.22 -29.50
CA LEU A 184 54.21 70.05 -30.31
C LEU A 184 54.09 70.33 -31.82
N ILE A 185 53.12 71.15 -32.23
CA ILE A 185 52.94 71.55 -33.64
C ILE A 185 54.09 72.46 -34.09
N LYS A 186 54.57 73.36 -33.22
CA LYS A 186 55.70 74.26 -33.52
C LYS A 186 57.06 73.57 -33.64
N ASN A 187 57.25 72.39 -33.06
CA ASN A 187 58.51 71.64 -33.08
C ASN A 187 58.58 70.56 -34.20
N ASN A 188 57.52 70.44 -35.01
CA ASN A 188 57.42 69.49 -36.13
C ASN A 188 57.38 70.17 -37.52
N GLU A 189 57.59 71.49 -37.57
CA GLU A 189 57.93 72.27 -38.78
C GLU A 189 59.43 72.57 -38.78
#